data_AF-A0A6N7VTC8-F1
#
_entry.id   AF-A0A6N7VTC8-F1
#
_cell.length_a   1.000
_cell.length_b   1.000
_cell.length_c   1.000
_cell.angle_alpha   90.00
_cell.angle_beta   90.00
_cell.angle_gamma   90.00
#
_symmetry.space_group_name_H-M   'P 1'
#
loop_
_entity.id
_entity.type
_entity.pdbx_description
1 polymer ?
#
loop_
_entity_poly.entity_id
_entity_poly.type
_entity_poly.pdbx_seq_one_letter_code
_entity_poly.pdbx_strand_id
1 'polypeptide(L)'
;MLTNPGGEQRPPVIPCLLFGGNQQNQAASALEYYGKVFSPSHAGGLYTYPEENGSVTSGAVMFSDIELAGNWFVLMDAAAGEAEFSEAVSYEIRVGTQDDIDYFWERLSAVPEAAVCGWVKDQFNVSWQVVPDSIEDLMLSPGAWKKLQAMSKIVIADFSD
;
A
#
# COMPACT_ATOMS: atom_id res chain seq x y z
N MET A 1 -18.17 4.39 -15.96
CA MET A 1 -17.05 4.26 -15.00
C MET A 1 -16.47 5.64 -14.81
N LEU A 2 -16.10 6.04 -13.59
CA LEU A 2 -15.59 7.39 -13.27
C LEU A 2 -14.18 7.65 -13.85
N THR A 3 -13.80 6.95 -14.90
CA THR A 3 -12.51 7.08 -15.58
C THR A 3 -12.72 7.77 -16.92
N ASN A 4 -11.75 8.60 -17.33
CA ASN A 4 -11.79 9.32 -18.61
C ASN A 4 -11.89 8.31 -19.78
N PRO A 5 -12.97 8.32 -20.58
CA PRO A 5 -13.15 7.39 -21.70
C PRO A 5 -12.09 7.51 -22.81
N GLY A 6 -11.43 8.67 -22.91
CA GLY A 6 -10.32 8.91 -23.85
C GLY A 6 -8.94 8.88 -23.19
N GLY A 7 -8.85 8.54 -21.91
CA GLY A 7 -7.59 8.38 -21.19
C GLY A 7 -7.07 6.94 -21.26
N GLU A 8 -5.97 6.67 -20.55
CA GLU A 8 -5.44 5.31 -20.43
C GLU A 8 -6.49 4.35 -19.89
N GLN A 9 -6.59 3.18 -20.53
CA GLN A 9 -7.52 2.14 -20.09
C GLN A 9 -6.99 1.53 -18.80
N ARG A 10 -7.88 1.42 -17.82
CA ARG A 10 -7.58 0.77 -16.56
C ARG A 10 -7.66 -0.75 -16.74
N PRO A 11 -6.89 -1.52 -15.95
CA PRO A 11 -7.03 -2.97 -15.96
C PRO A 11 -8.45 -3.39 -15.53
N PRO A 12 -8.92 -4.58 -15.93
CA PRO A 12 -10.28 -5.04 -15.65
C PRO A 12 -10.56 -5.29 -14.16
N VAL A 13 -9.50 -5.43 -13.36
CA VAL A 13 -9.57 -5.57 -11.90
C VAL A 13 -8.61 -4.55 -11.30
N ILE A 14 -9.11 -3.74 -10.38
CA ILE A 14 -8.34 -2.70 -9.68
C ILE A 14 -8.61 -2.87 -8.19
N PRO A 15 -7.56 -3.04 -7.36
CA PRO A 15 -7.72 -3.00 -5.90
C PRO A 15 -8.30 -1.65 -5.46
N CYS A 16 -9.24 -1.70 -4.51
CA CYS A 16 -9.84 -0.52 -3.91
C CYS A 16 -9.45 -0.44 -2.44
N LEU A 17 -8.85 0.68 -2.06
CA LEU A 17 -8.61 1.08 -0.68
C LEU A 17 -9.77 1.95 -0.23
N LEU A 18 -10.69 1.35 0.54
CA LEU A 18 -11.83 2.04 1.12
C LEU A 18 -11.47 2.50 2.54
N PHE A 19 -11.28 3.80 2.70
CA PHE A 19 -10.93 4.45 3.95
C PHE A 19 -12.20 4.72 4.76
N GLY A 20 -12.35 4.04 5.90
CA GLY A 20 -13.45 4.21 6.84
C GLY A 20 -12.97 3.98 8.27
N GLY A 21 -13.91 3.91 9.22
CA GLY A 21 -13.58 3.66 10.63
C GLY A 21 -12.56 4.66 11.17
N ASN A 22 -11.47 4.17 11.76
CA ASN A 22 -10.38 5.03 12.25
C ASN A 22 -9.65 5.81 11.14
N GLN A 23 -9.78 5.36 9.90
CA GLN A 23 -9.12 5.93 8.72
C GLN A 23 -10.06 6.79 7.87
N GLN A 24 -11.24 7.14 8.38
CA GLN A 24 -12.23 7.95 7.67
C GLN A 24 -11.65 9.30 7.19
N ASN A 25 -11.97 9.69 5.95
CA ASN A 25 -11.53 10.94 5.31
C ASN A 25 -10.02 11.03 5.02
N GLN A 26 -9.28 9.91 5.06
CA GLN A 26 -7.83 9.88 4.85
C GLN A 26 -7.42 9.57 3.41
N ALA A 27 -8.35 9.26 2.49
CA ALA A 27 -8.00 8.86 1.14
C ALA A 27 -7.19 9.93 0.38
N ALA A 28 -7.48 11.23 0.57
CA ALA A 28 -6.72 12.33 -0.03
C ALA A 28 -5.26 12.37 0.45
N SER A 29 -5.05 12.25 1.77
CA SER A 29 -3.72 12.18 2.38
C SER A 29 -2.94 10.96 1.90
N ALA A 30 -3.64 9.83 1.73
CA ALA A 30 -3.06 8.59 1.21
C ALA A 30 -2.66 8.71 -0.27
N LEU A 31 -3.48 9.35 -1.12
CA LEU A 31 -3.13 9.64 -2.51
C LEU A 31 -1.82 10.43 -2.62
N GLU A 32 -1.71 11.53 -1.87
CA GLU A 32 -0.50 12.35 -1.87
C GLU A 32 0.71 11.57 -1.37
N TYR A 33 0.53 10.82 -0.28
CA TYR A 33 1.60 10.06 0.34
C TYR A 33 2.10 8.95 -0.59
N TYR A 34 1.22 8.08 -1.10
CA TYR A 34 1.61 7.00 -2.01
C TYR A 34 2.20 7.53 -3.31
N GLY A 35 1.69 8.66 -3.83
CA GLY A 35 2.27 9.29 -5.01
C GLY A 35 3.74 9.72 -4.82
N LYS A 36 4.15 10.05 -3.60
CA LYS A 36 5.54 10.37 -3.23
C LYS A 36 6.38 9.13 -2.96
N VAL A 37 5.80 8.11 -2.31
CA VAL A 37 6.49 6.84 -2.00
C VAL A 37 6.80 6.06 -3.28
N PHE A 38 5.85 6.00 -4.22
CA PHE A 38 6.01 5.29 -5.49
C PHE A 38 6.22 6.30 -6.62
N SER A 39 7.41 6.90 -6.67
CA SER A 39 7.75 7.90 -7.70
C SER A 39 8.55 7.27 -8.86
N PRO A 40 8.18 7.55 -10.13
CA PRO A 40 7.02 8.35 -10.55
C PRO A 40 5.69 7.61 -10.34
N SER A 41 4.63 8.38 -10.09
CA SER A 41 3.24 7.92 -10.06
C SER A 41 2.42 8.68 -11.10
N HIS A 42 1.32 8.09 -11.55
CA HIS A 42 0.38 8.75 -12.47
C HIS A 42 -0.99 8.93 -11.81
N ALA A 43 -1.37 10.18 -11.56
CA ALA A 43 -2.69 10.49 -11.04
C ALA A 43 -3.76 10.26 -12.13
N GLY A 44 -4.87 9.63 -11.74
CA GLY A 44 -6.04 9.44 -12.57
C GLY A 44 -7.10 10.52 -12.35
N GLY A 45 -8.37 10.11 -12.33
CA GLY A 45 -9.50 10.97 -12.00
C GLY A 45 -9.60 11.20 -10.50
N LEU A 46 -10.08 12.38 -10.10
CA LEU A 46 -10.37 12.74 -8.72
C LEU A 46 -11.78 13.32 -8.65
N TYR A 47 -12.63 12.70 -7.84
CA TYR A 47 -14.02 13.10 -7.60
C TYR A 47 -14.24 13.13 -6.09
N THR A 48 -14.76 14.24 -5.60
CA THR A 48 -14.93 14.49 -4.17
C THR A 48 -16.39 14.65 -3.80
N TYR A 49 -16.73 14.43 -2.53
CA TYR A 49 -18.05 14.77 -2.01
C TYR A 49 -18.22 16.31 -1.99
N PRO A 50 -19.32 16.86 -2.56
CA PRO A 50 -19.53 18.30 -2.58
C PRO A 50 -19.92 18.84 -1.20
N GLU A 51 -20.60 18.03 -0.40
CA GLU A 51 -21.09 18.36 0.94
C GLU A 51 -20.87 17.19 1.90
N GLU A 52 -20.95 17.47 3.20
CA GLU A 52 -20.89 16.43 4.23
C GLU A 52 -22.08 15.47 4.11
N ASN A 53 -21.83 14.17 4.26
CA ASN A 53 -22.87 13.15 4.23
C ASN A 53 -22.48 11.94 5.10
N GLY A 54 -23.16 11.76 6.23
CA GLY A 54 -22.80 10.70 7.16
C GLY A 54 -21.41 10.96 7.78
N SER A 55 -20.46 10.04 7.55
CA SER A 55 -19.09 10.17 8.09
C SER A 55 -18.11 10.88 7.14
N VAL A 56 -18.51 11.15 5.89
CA VAL A 56 -17.64 11.87 4.92
C VAL A 56 -17.80 13.37 5.03
N THR A 57 -16.68 14.10 5.05
CA THR A 57 -16.65 15.56 5.03
C THR A 57 -16.74 16.10 3.60
N SER A 58 -17.14 17.38 3.45
CA SER A 58 -17.01 18.07 2.16
C SER A 58 -15.54 18.08 1.71
N GLY A 59 -15.30 17.69 0.46
CA GLY A 59 -13.96 17.54 -0.11
C GLY A 59 -13.31 16.17 0.10
N ALA A 60 -13.89 15.27 0.89
CA ALA A 60 -13.44 13.88 1.00
C ALA A 60 -13.50 13.17 -0.36
N VAL A 61 -12.69 12.13 -0.56
CA VAL A 61 -12.56 11.46 -1.86
C VAL A 61 -13.73 10.51 -2.05
N MET A 62 -14.62 10.83 -2.98
CA MET A 62 -15.66 9.91 -3.42
C MET A 62 -15.07 8.83 -4.32
N PHE A 63 -14.15 9.21 -5.20
CA PHE A 63 -13.40 8.29 -6.05
C PHE A 63 -12.12 8.97 -6.50
N SER A 64 -11.01 8.25 -6.39
CA SER A 64 -9.79 8.59 -7.08
C SER A 64 -9.08 7.33 -7.55
N ASP A 65 -8.33 7.42 -8.64
CA ASP A 65 -7.39 6.37 -9.04
C ASP A 65 -5.98 6.93 -9.24
N ILE A 66 -4.99 6.09 -8.97
CA ILE A 66 -3.56 6.42 -9.12
C ILE A 66 -2.80 5.18 -9.57
N GLU A 67 -1.86 5.35 -10.48
CA GLU A 67 -0.89 4.33 -10.85
C GLU A 67 0.34 4.44 -9.93
N LEU A 68 0.65 3.35 -9.24
CA LEU A 68 1.82 3.19 -8.37
C LEU A 68 2.64 2.02 -8.91
N ALA A 69 3.88 2.28 -9.34
CA ALA A 69 4.78 1.26 -9.86
C ALA A 69 4.13 0.34 -10.92
N GLY A 70 3.46 0.92 -11.92
CA GLY A 70 2.81 0.15 -12.99
C GLY A 70 1.44 -0.46 -12.65
N ASN A 71 0.96 -0.29 -11.41
CA ASN A 71 -0.29 -0.88 -10.93
C ASN A 71 -1.30 0.20 -10.55
N TRP A 72 -2.53 0.07 -11.04
CA TRP A 72 -3.60 1.01 -10.70
C TRP A 72 -4.25 0.63 -9.37
N PHE A 73 -4.56 1.65 -8.57
CA PHE A 73 -5.31 1.54 -7.32
C PHE A 73 -6.46 2.54 -7.32
N VAL A 74 -7.58 2.15 -6.72
CA VAL A 74 -8.67 3.06 -6.38
C VAL A 74 -8.56 3.42 -4.89
N LEU A 75 -8.73 4.70 -4.57
CA LEU A 75 -8.80 5.22 -3.21
C LEU A 75 -10.12 5.96 -3.02
N MET A 76 -10.85 5.65 -1.95
CA MET A 76 -12.18 6.19 -1.65
C MET A 76 -12.39 6.34 -0.15
N ASP A 77 -13.12 7.38 0.27
CA ASP A 77 -13.64 7.49 1.62
C ASP A 77 -15.05 6.88 1.69
N ALA A 78 -15.29 6.06 2.72
CA ALA A 78 -16.55 5.35 2.94
C ALA A 78 -17.67 6.33 3.31
N ALA A 79 -18.72 6.41 2.48
CA ALA A 79 -19.89 7.23 2.77
C ALA A 79 -20.69 6.73 4.00
N ALA A 80 -20.64 5.42 4.26
CA ALA A 80 -21.32 4.78 5.40
C ALA A 80 -20.67 3.43 5.72
N GLY A 81 -20.84 2.99 6.97
CA GLY A 81 -20.34 1.70 7.47
C GLY A 81 -18.93 1.79 8.08
N GLU A 82 -18.52 0.71 8.74
CA GLU A 82 -17.16 0.55 9.24
C GLU A 82 -16.34 -0.23 8.20
N ALA A 83 -15.27 0.39 7.70
CA ALA A 83 -14.28 -0.24 6.86
C ALA A 83 -12.93 -0.09 7.55
N GLU A 84 -12.32 -1.20 7.93
CA GLU A 84 -11.03 -1.24 8.62
C GLU A 84 -10.07 -2.11 7.82
N PHE A 85 -8.84 -1.63 7.66
CA PHE A 85 -7.78 -2.42 7.05
C PHE A 85 -7.31 -3.51 8.02
N SER A 86 -6.97 -4.66 7.45
CA SER A 86 -6.38 -5.78 8.18
C SER A 86 -5.37 -6.50 7.31
N GLU A 87 -4.55 -7.32 7.95
CA GLU A 87 -3.50 -8.14 7.36
C GLU A 87 -4.06 -9.22 6.40
N ALA A 88 -5.38 -9.40 6.34
CA ALA A 88 -6.03 -10.34 5.43
C ALA A 88 -5.79 -10.00 3.95
N VAL A 89 -5.55 -8.72 3.64
CA VAL A 89 -5.09 -8.24 2.33
C VAL A 89 -3.85 -7.40 2.55
N SER A 90 -2.77 -7.75 1.85
CA SER A 90 -1.56 -6.96 1.82
C SER A 90 -1.02 -6.84 0.40
N TYR A 91 -0.22 -5.81 0.17
CA TYR A 91 0.43 -5.55 -1.11
C TYR A 91 1.91 -5.86 -1.03
N GLU A 92 2.38 -6.75 -1.89
CA GLU A 92 3.77 -7.15 -1.94
C GLU A 92 4.56 -6.21 -2.87
N ILE A 93 5.60 -5.60 -2.32
CA ILE A 93 6.57 -4.76 -3.03
C ILE A 93 7.83 -5.61 -3.17
N ARG A 94 8.14 -5.99 -4.40
CA ARG A 94 9.39 -6.70 -4.69
C ARG A 94 10.47 -5.72 -5.14
N VAL A 95 11.67 -5.88 -4.59
CA VAL A 95 12.80 -4.97 -4.83
C VAL A 95 14.11 -5.71 -5.00
N GLY A 96 15.05 -5.13 -5.75
CA GLY A 96 16.30 -5.81 -6.12
C GLY A 96 17.44 -5.62 -5.11
N THR A 97 17.39 -4.58 -4.27
CA THR A 97 18.53 -4.21 -3.41
C THR A 97 18.11 -3.98 -1.96
N GLN A 98 19.08 -4.03 -1.04
CA GLN A 98 18.85 -3.70 0.36
C GLN A 98 18.47 -2.21 0.55
N ASP A 99 19.03 -1.31 -0.27
CA ASP A 99 18.71 0.12 -0.22
C ASP A 99 17.24 0.37 -0.58
N ASP A 100 16.70 -0.39 -1.54
CA ASP A 100 15.27 -0.33 -1.88
C ASP A 100 14.40 -0.88 -0.76
N ILE A 101 14.80 -1.99 -0.12
CA ILE A 101 14.10 -2.52 1.08
C ILE A 101 14.05 -1.43 2.14
N ASP A 102 15.18 -0.80 2.41
CA ASP A 102 15.32 0.23 3.44
C ASP A 102 14.46 1.46 3.10
N TYR A 103 14.43 1.87 1.83
CA TYR A 103 13.59 2.98 1.35
C TYR A 103 12.11 2.76 1.64
N PHE A 104 11.56 1.61 1.27
CA PHE A 104 10.13 1.31 1.48
C PHE A 104 9.84 1.04 2.95
N TRP A 105 10.74 0.35 3.64
CA TRP A 105 10.60 0.07 5.07
C TRP A 105 10.46 1.36 5.87
N GLU A 106 11.37 2.31 5.72
CA GLU A 106 11.34 3.59 6.44
C GLU A 106 10.06 4.39 6.23
N ARG A 107 9.43 4.24 5.07
CA ARG A 107 8.20 4.95 4.71
C ARG A 107 6.98 4.22 5.26
N LEU A 108 6.89 2.92 5.01
CA LEU A 108 5.68 2.13 5.21
C LEU A 108 5.62 1.45 6.59
N SER A 109 6.66 1.50 7.43
CA SER A 109 6.66 0.88 8.77
C SER A 109 6.23 1.84 9.88
N ALA A 110 5.03 2.42 9.76
CA ALA A 110 4.53 3.38 10.75
C ALA A 110 4.03 2.72 12.05
N VAL A 111 3.68 1.42 12.00
CA VAL A 111 3.25 0.62 13.16
C VAL A 111 4.32 -0.45 13.48
N PRO A 112 5.24 -0.19 14.44
CA PRO A 112 6.36 -1.09 14.73
C PRO A 112 5.93 -2.50 15.14
N GLU A 113 4.80 -2.64 15.83
CA GLU A 113 4.30 -3.92 16.33
C GLU A 113 3.81 -4.83 15.21
N ALA A 114 3.47 -4.27 14.04
CA ALA A 114 3.06 -5.02 12.86
C ALA A 114 4.27 -5.51 12.03
N ALA A 115 5.50 -5.13 12.41
CA ALA A 115 6.69 -5.35 11.60
C ALA A 115 7.33 -6.73 11.84
N VAL A 116 6.97 -7.71 11.01
CA VAL A 116 7.42 -9.12 11.15
C VAL A 116 7.64 -9.74 9.78
N CYS A 117 8.78 -10.41 9.55
CA CYS A 117 9.05 -11.17 8.32
C CYS A 117 8.87 -10.36 7.01
N GLY A 118 9.27 -9.09 6.98
CA GLY A 118 9.07 -8.22 5.81
C GLY A 118 7.70 -7.53 5.75
N TRP A 119 6.75 -7.91 6.61
CA TRP A 119 5.45 -7.23 6.72
C TRP A 119 5.59 -5.90 7.45
N VAL A 120 4.83 -4.91 7.01
CA VAL A 120 4.72 -3.59 7.64
C VAL A 120 3.28 -3.07 7.52
N LYS A 121 2.93 -2.12 8.38
CA LYS A 121 1.73 -1.30 8.22
C LYS A 121 2.09 0.17 8.19
N ASP A 122 1.55 0.87 7.20
CA ASP A 122 1.77 2.30 7.04
C ASP A 122 0.90 3.13 8.00
N GLN A 123 1.04 4.45 7.92
CA GLN A 123 0.29 5.39 8.74
C GLN A 123 -1.22 5.36 8.49
N PHE A 124 -1.64 4.68 7.41
CA PHE A 124 -3.03 4.47 7.07
C PHE A 124 -3.55 3.09 7.50
N ASN A 125 -2.74 2.30 8.23
CA ASN A 125 -3.03 0.94 8.65
C ASN A 125 -3.13 -0.08 7.49
N VAL A 126 -2.70 0.29 6.28
CA VAL A 126 -2.66 -0.62 5.12
C VAL A 126 -1.45 -1.54 5.26
N SER A 127 -1.66 -2.84 5.02
CA SER A 127 -0.61 -3.86 5.12
C SER A 127 0.19 -3.97 3.82
N TRP A 128 1.52 -3.97 3.96
CA TRP A 128 2.48 -4.15 2.87
C TRP A 128 3.48 -5.24 3.23
N GLN A 129 4.07 -5.86 2.22
CA GLN A 129 5.19 -6.78 2.36
C GLN A 129 6.35 -6.27 1.52
N VAL A 130 7.46 -5.87 2.16
CA VAL A 130 8.67 -5.42 1.46
C VAL A 130 9.63 -6.60 1.38
N VAL A 131 9.75 -7.19 0.20
CA VAL A 131 10.51 -8.43 -0.01
C VAL A 131 11.52 -8.31 -1.14
N PRO A 132 12.68 -9.00 -1.07
CA PRO A 132 13.59 -9.03 -2.18
C PRO A 132 13.00 -9.83 -3.36
N ASP A 133 13.28 -9.41 -4.60
CA ASP A 133 12.92 -10.19 -5.80
C ASP A 133 13.48 -11.62 -5.75
N SER A 134 14.63 -11.79 -5.10
CA SER A 134 15.30 -13.08 -4.91
C SER A 134 14.78 -13.90 -3.74
N ILE A 135 13.66 -13.52 -3.09
CA ILE A 135 13.19 -14.19 -1.86
C ILE A 135 13.01 -15.70 -2.06
N GLU A 136 12.57 -16.14 -3.23
CA GLU A 136 12.39 -17.56 -3.56
C GLU A 136 13.71 -18.33 -3.48
N ASP A 137 14.79 -17.79 -4.07
CA ASP A 137 16.12 -18.40 -4.02
C ASP A 137 16.70 -18.37 -2.60
N LEU A 138 16.52 -17.26 -1.87
CA LEU A 138 16.97 -17.14 -0.49
C LEU A 138 16.29 -18.18 0.43
N MET A 139 15.02 -18.47 0.15
CA MET A 139 14.23 -19.44 0.91
C MET A 139 14.65 -20.90 0.68
N LEU A 140 15.47 -21.19 -0.33
CA LEU A 140 16.06 -22.51 -0.54
C LEU A 140 17.27 -22.78 0.37
N SER A 141 17.86 -21.75 0.98
CA SER A 141 19.01 -21.89 1.86
C SER A 141 18.66 -22.64 3.16
N PRO A 142 19.58 -23.46 3.71
CA PRO A 142 19.36 -24.14 4.99
C PRO A 142 19.01 -23.15 6.11
N GLY A 143 17.88 -23.37 6.78
CA GLY A 143 17.45 -22.53 7.90
C GLY A 143 16.90 -21.15 7.51
N ALA A 144 16.71 -20.85 6.22
CA ALA A 144 16.17 -19.58 5.74
C ALA A 144 14.87 -19.16 6.44
N TRP A 145 13.95 -20.10 6.65
CA TRP A 145 12.69 -19.81 7.37
C TRP A 145 12.92 -19.35 8.81
N LYS A 146 13.87 -19.97 9.53
CA LYS A 146 14.21 -19.57 10.89
C LYS A 146 14.86 -18.18 10.92
N LYS A 147 15.69 -17.86 9.93
CA LYS A 147 16.29 -16.53 9.77
C LYS A 147 15.21 -15.48 9.52
N LEU A 148 14.32 -15.72 8.55
CA LEU A 148 13.21 -14.82 8.22
C LEU A 148 12.29 -14.57 9.44
N GLN A 149 11.94 -15.62 10.19
CA GLN A 149 11.13 -15.50 11.41
C GLN A 149 11.77 -14.67 12.53
N ALA A 150 13.10 -14.56 12.54
CA ALA A 150 13.83 -13.74 13.51
C ALA A 150 13.97 -12.28 13.05
N MET A 151 13.55 -11.96 11.82
CA MET A 151 13.66 -10.63 11.22
C MET A 151 12.33 -9.89 11.29
N SER A 152 12.40 -8.59 11.59
CA SER A 152 11.35 -7.65 11.20
C SER A 152 11.59 -7.23 9.75
N LYS A 153 12.63 -6.42 9.51
CA LYS A 153 13.10 -6.05 8.17
C LYS A 153 13.99 -7.15 7.60
N ILE A 154 13.75 -7.53 6.35
CA ILE A 154 14.59 -8.51 5.65
C ILE A 154 15.98 -7.91 5.41
N VAL A 155 17.02 -8.63 5.83
CA VAL A 155 18.42 -8.32 5.54
C VAL A 155 18.95 -9.38 4.59
N ILE A 156 19.13 -9.03 3.31
CA ILE A 156 19.45 -9.99 2.24
C ILE A 156 20.75 -10.76 2.54
N ALA A 157 21.78 -10.06 3.04
CA ALA A 157 23.09 -10.64 3.31
C ALA A 157 23.04 -11.79 4.33
N ASP A 158 22.11 -11.75 5.27
CA ASP A 158 21.99 -12.73 6.36
C ASP A 158 21.52 -14.11 5.87
N PHE A 159 21.09 -14.25 4.61
CA PHE A 159 20.70 -15.53 4.01
C PHE A 159 21.87 -16.31 3.40
N SER A 160 23.07 -15.71 3.30
CA SER A 160 24.21 -16.26 2.55
C SER A 160 25.23 -17.07 3.41
N ASP A 161 24.83 -17.56 4.59
CA ASP A 161 25.69 -18.41 5.45
C ASP A 161 25.76 -19.88 5.02
#